data_AF-A0A2M7RMI1-F1
#
_entry.id   AF-A0A2M7RMI1-F1
#
_cell.length_a   1.000
_cell.length_b   1.000
_cell.length_c   1.000
_cell.angle_alpha   90.00
_cell.angle_beta   90.00
_cell.angle_gamma   90.00
#
_symmetry.space_group_name_H-M   'P 1'
#
loop_
_entity.id
_entity.type
_entity.pdbx_description
1 polymer ?
#
loop_
_entity_poly.entity_id
_entity_poly.type
_entity_poly.pdbx_seq_one_letter_code
_entity_poly.pdbx_strand_id
1 'polypeptide(L)'
;MVDFLVKEPKIDQALLLKKSRQDEKTVAEQRALAVEKLAAVEDWQAEKLERVCRDLAAEKNYHAGKFFMALRIVITGKAVTPPLFASLALLGKTKTLARLQKK
;
A
#
# COMPACT_ATOMS: atom_id res chain seq x y z
N MET A 1 2.03 15.31 -8.47
CA MET A 1 1.53 14.64 -7.22
C MET A 1 0.70 13.39 -7.54
N VAL A 2 -0.17 13.44 -8.55
CA VAL A 2 -1.05 12.31 -8.97
C VAL A 2 -0.51 11.50 -10.15
N ASP A 3 0.74 11.72 -10.53
CA ASP A 3 1.38 11.15 -11.72
C ASP A 3 1.37 9.62 -11.73
N PHE A 4 1.30 9.01 -10.53
CA PHE A 4 1.22 7.56 -10.31
C PHE A 4 -0.08 6.93 -10.82
N LEU A 5 -1.12 7.72 -11.13
CA LEU A 5 -2.36 7.20 -11.73
C LEU A 5 -2.18 6.83 -13.20
N VAL A 6 -1.31 7.57 -13.89
CA VAL A 6 -1.06 7.43 -15.34
C VAL A 6 0.22 6.66 -15.59
N LYS A 7 1.28 6.93 -14.82
CA LYS A 7 2.59 6.30 -14.96
C LYS A 7 2.81 5.28 -13.85
N GLU A 8 3.45 4.18 -14.20
CA GLU A 8 3.89 3.21 -13.19
C GLU A 8 5.06 3.79 -12.40
N PRO A 9 4.99 3.83 -11.05
CA PRO A 9 6.07 4.37 -10.25
C PRO A 9 7.26 3.42 -10.18
N LYS A 10 8.46 3.99 -10.11
CA LYS A 10 9.66 3.25 -9.71
C LYS A 10 9.76 3.27 -8.19
N ILE A 11 9.91 2.10 -7.58
CA ILE A 11 10.06 1.97 -6.13
C ILE A 11 11.53 2.23 -5.78
N ASP A 12 11.77 3.29 -5.01
CA ASP A 12 13.06 3.51 -4.36
C ASP A 12 13.07 2.74 -3.03
N GLN A 13 13.81 1.63 -3.00
CA GLN A 13 13.93 0.77 -1.82
C GLN A 13 14.56 1.52 -0.63
N ALA A 14 15.56 2.38 -0.87
CA ALA A 14 16.18 3.16 0.20
C ALA A 14 15.17 4.16 0.81
N LEU A 15 14.35 4.79 -0.02
CA LEU A 15 13.26 5.67 0.44
C LEU A 15 12.21 4.88 1.23
N LEU A 16 11.79 3.71 0.72
CA LEU A 16 10.80 2.85 1.34
C LEU A 16 11.21 2.48 2.76
N LEU A 17 12.37 1.85 2.93
CA LEU A 17 12.87 1.39 4.22
C LEU A 17 13.11 2.55 5.20
N LYS A 18 13.65 3.68 4.70
CA LYS A 18 13.90 4.88 5.52
C LYS A 18 12.62 5.54 6.02
N LYS A 19 11.58 5.62 5.18
CA LYS A 19 10.33 6.34 5.52
C LYS A 19 9.35 5.46 6.30
N SER A 20 9.25 4.17 5.99
CA SER A 20 8.47 3.23 6.80
C SER A 20 9.16 2.92 8.13
N ARG A 21 10.49 3.08 8.21
CA ARG A 21 11.31 2.67 9.37
C ARG A 21 11.12 1.19 9.68
N GLN A 22 11.22 0.38 8.63
CA GLN A 22 11.09 -1.08 8.64
C GLN A 22 12.18 -1.69 7.77
N ASP A 23 12.46 -2.97 8.00
CA ASP A 23 13.36 -3.77 7.17
C ASP A 23 12.63 -4.31 5.93
N GLU A 24 13.43 -4.78 4.96
CA GLU A 24 12.90 -5.31 3.70
C GLU A 24 12.00 -6.52 3.91
N LYS A 25 12.37 -7.40 4.85
CA LYS A 25 11.61 -8.60 5.18
C LYS A 25 10.21 -8.27 5.70
N THR A 26 10.09 -7.39 6.70
CA THR A 26 8.77 -7.01 7.23
C THR A 26 7.92 -6.33 6.18
N VAL A 27 8.52 -5.46 5.34
CA VAL A 27 7.78 -4.80 4.27
C VAL A 27 7.29 -5.81 3.22
N ALA A 28 8.11 -6.80 2.85
CA ALA A 28 7.71 -7.85 1.93
C ALA A 28 6.54 -8.70 2.48
N GLU A 29 6.61 -9.09 3.75
CA GLU A 29 5.54 -9.84 4.43
C GLU A 29 4.23 -9.03 4.50
N GLN A 30 4.32 -7.76 4.90
CA GLN A 30 3.17 -6.86 4.97
C GLN A 30 2.49 -6.67 3.62
N ARG A 31 3.28 -6.56 2.54
CA ARG A 31 2.76 -6.45 1.18
C ARG A 31 2.03 -7.71 0.76
N ALA A 32 2.60 -8.89 1.02
CA ALA A 32 1.99 -10.16 0.65
C ALA A 32 0.62 -10.33 1.34
N LEU A 33 0.54 -10.06 2.65
CA LEU A 33 -0.72 -10.12 3.40
C LEU A 33 -1.71 -9.04 2.96
N ALA A 34 -1.24 -7.83 2.64
CA ALA A 34 -2.11 -6.79 2.11
C ALA A 34 -2.70 -7.19 0.75
N VAL A 35 -1.92 -7.82 -0.15
CA VAL A 35 -2.42 -8.35 -1.42
C VAL A 35 -3.52 -9.37 -1.19
N GLU A 36 -3.31 -10.32 -0.29
CA GLU A 36 -4.30 -11.35 0.04
C GLU A 36 -5.62 -10.74 0.52
N LYS A 37 -5.56 -9.87 1.54
CA LYS A 37 -6.76 -9.25 2.14
C LYS A 37 -7.47 -8.31 1.15
N LEU A 38 -6.72 -7.54 0.37
CA LEU A 38 -7.29 -6.64 -0.63
C LEU A 38 -7.87 -7.42 -1.83
N ALA A 39 -7.29 -8.56 -2.22
CA ALA A 39 -7.83 -9.38 -3.30
C ALA A 39 -9.24 -9.90 -2.99
N ALA A 40 -9.58 -10.12 -1.72
CA ALA A 40 -10.91 -10.54 -1.27
C ALA A 40 -11.96 -9.41 -1.25
N VAL A 41 -11.57 -8.15 -1.43
CA VAL A 41 -12.51 -7.02 -1.43
C VAL A 41 -13.27 -6.97 -2.76
N GLU A 42 -14.59 -7.14 -2.70
CA GLU A 42 -15.48 -7.04 -3.86
C GLU A 42 -15.83 -5.59 -4.19
N ASP A 43 -16.21 -4.81 -3.17
CA ASP A 43 -16.56 -3.40 -3.34
C ASP A 43 -15.36 -2.48 -3.07
N TRP A 44 -14.79 -1.97 -4.16
CA TRP A 44 -13.50 -1.26 -4.18
C TRP A 44 -13.60 0.23 -3.79
N GLN A 45 -14.22 0.53 -2.64
CA GLN A 45 -14.36 1.89 -2.10
C GLN A 45 -13.28 2.21 -1.06
N ALA A 46 -12.86 3.47 -1.00
CA ALA A 46 -11.79 3.92 -0.09
C ALA A 46 -12.02 3.52 1.37
N GLU A 47 -13.26 3.67 1.88
CA GLU A 47 -13.61 3.33 3.26
C GLU A 47 -13.47 1.83 3.56
N LYS A 48 -13.86 0.98 2.61
CA LYS A 48 -13.73 -0.49 2.73
C LYS A 48 -12.27 -0.91 2.69
N LEU A 49 -11.49 -0.33 1.78
CA LEU A 49 -10.05 -0.57 1.68
C LEU A 49 -9.33 -0.14 2.96
N GLU A 50 -9.71 1.03 3.51
CA GLU A 50 -9.18 1.53 4.77
C GLU A 50 -9.47 0.59 5.93
N ARG A 51 -10.74 0.17 6.07
CA ARG A 51 -11.15 -0.79 7.11
C ARG A 51 -10.34 -2.08 7.00
N VAL A 52 -10.28 -2.71 5.83
CA VAL A 52 -9.54 -3.96 5.61
C VAL A 52 -8.06 -3.82 5.99
N CYS A 53 -7.40 -2.73 5.59
CA CYS A 53 -6.01 -2.50 5.94
C CYS A 53 -5.81 -2.19 7.43
N ARG A 54 -6.74 -1.50 8.09
CA ARG A 54 -6.71 -1.25 9.53
C ARG A 54 -6.93 -2.53 10.33
N ASP A 55 -7.87 -3.36 9.91
CA ASP A 55 -8.17 -4.66 10.53
C ASP A 55 -6.95 -5.59 10.39
N LEU A 56 -6.32 -5.63 9.22
CA LEU A 56 -5.07 -6.38 9.03
C LEU A 56 -3.94 -5.87 9.95
N ALA A 57 -3.80 -4.54 10.07
CA ALA A 57 -2.79 -3.96 10.96
C ALA A 57 -3.06 -4.33 12.43
N ALA A 58 -4.31 -4.35 12.86
CA ALA A 58 -4.69 -4.79 14.20
C ALA A 58 -4.44 -6.30 14.40
N GLU A 59 -4.91 -7.14 13.46
CA GLU A 59 -4.76 -8.61 13.49
C GLU A 59 -3.29 -9.04 13.63
N LYS A 60 -2.38 -8.36 12.92
CA LYS A 60 -0.95 -8.66 12.92
C LYS A 60 -0.13 -7.80 13.88
N ASN A 61 -0.78 -6.97 14.70
CA ASN A 61 -0.13 -6.03 15.63
C ASN A 61 0.90 -5.10 14.94
N TYR A 62 0.61 -4.66 13.72
CA TYR A 62 1.45 -3.72 12.99
C TYR A 62 1.25 -2.29 13.47
N HIS A 63 2.35 -1.52 13.48
CA HIS A 63 2.26 -0.08 13.62
C HIS A 63 1.63 0.53 12.36
N ALA A 64 0.33 0.89 12.43
CA ALA A 64 -0.47 1.38 11.31
C ALA A 64 0.23 2.49 10.49
N GLY A 65 0.87 3.46 11.15
CA GLY A 65 1.58 4.54 10.45
C GLY A 65 2.75 4.06 9.58
N LYS A 66 3.48 3.02 10.01
CA LYS A 66 4.61 2.46 9.25
C LYS A 66 4.10 1.61 8.09
N PHE A 67 3.11 0.77 8.38
CA PHE A 67 2.44 -0.08 7.39
C PHE A 67 1.81 0.75 6.26
N PHE A 68 1.04 1.79 6.58
CA PHE A 68 0.43 2.65 5.57
C PHE A 68 1.46 3.48 4.81
N MET A 69 2.56 3.88 5.44
CA MET A 69 3.67 4.52 4.72
C MET A 69 4.33 3.56 3.73
N ALA A 70 4.54 2.31 4.11
CA ALA A 70 5.08 1.28 3.23
C ALA A 70 4.16 1.06 2.02
N LEU A 71 2.86 0.82 2.24
CA LEU A 71 1.88 0.65 1.15
C LEU A 71 1.84 1.86 0.22
N ARG A 72 1.85 3.08 0.78
CA ARG A 72 1.88 4.32 0.00
C ARG A 72 3.06 4.36 -0.95
N ILE A 73 4.27 4.11 -0.45
CA ILE A 73 5.48 4.21 -1.27
C ILE A 73 5.51 3.09 -2.31
N VAL A 74 5.11 1.87 -1.96
CA VAL A 74 5.06 0.75 -2.91
C VAL A 74 4.08 1.05 -4.06
N ILE A 75 2.92 1.63 -3.77
CA ILE A 75 1.87 1.86 -4.78
C ILE A 75 2.13 3.12 -5.62
N THR A 76 2.78 4.14 -5.04
CA THR A 76 2.88 5.48 -5.65
C THR A 76 4.32 5.92 -5.95
N GLY A 77 5.32 5.23 -5.41
CA GLY A 77 6.74 5.62 -5.44
C GLY A 77 7.07 6.87 -4.61
N LYS A 78 6.11 7.41 -3.84
CA LYS A 78 6.24 8.71 -3.16
C LYS A 78 5.79 8.60 -1.70
N ALA A 79 6.44 9.36 -0.81
CA ALA A 79 6.06 9.42 0.60
C ALA A 79 4.90 10.40 0.88
N VAL A 80 4.71 11.39 -0.01
CA VAL A 80 3.67 12.41 0.10
C VAL A 80 2.73 12.28 -1.10
N THR A 81 1.47 12.01 -0.82
CA THR A 81 0.41 11.73 -1.80
C THR A 81 -0.93 12.26 -1.28
N PRO A 82 -1.99 12.29 -2.10
CA PRO A 82 -3.36 12.38 -1.60
C PRO A 82 -3.66 11.23 -0.60
N PRO A 83 -4.84 11.24 0.04
CA PRO A 83 -5.25 10.17 0.94
C PRO A 83 -5.01 8.80 0.31
N LEU A 84 -4.37 7.90 1.06
CA LEU A 84 -3.88 6.62 0.53
C LEU A 84 -5.02 5.82 -0.08
N PHE A 85 -6.09 5.58 0.68
CA PHE A 85 -7.19 4.74 0.24
C PHE A 85 -8.03 5.36 -0.88
N ALA A 86 -8.15 6.69 -0.93
CA ALA A 86 -8.72 7.38 -2.09
C ALA A 86 -7.85 7.15 -3.35
N SER A 87 -6.52 7.15 -3.19
CA SER A 87 -5.59 6.85 -4.28
C SER A 87 -5.72 5.40 -4.77
N LEU A 88 -5.92 4.43 -3.86
CA LEU A 88 -6.15 3.02 -4.23
C LEU A 88 -7.50 2.82 -4.93
N ALA A 89 -8.55 3.50 -4.45
CA ALA A 89 -9.87 3.46 -5.07
C ALA A 89 -9.81 3.99 -6.50
N LEU A 90 -9.15 5.15 -6.72
CA LEU A 90 -8.95 5.73 -8.05
C LEU A 90 -8.06 4.89 -8.97
N LEU A 91 -7.01 4.27 -8.41
CA LEU A 91 -6.11 3.42 -9.19
C LEU A 91 -6.78 2.10 -9.62
N GLY A 92 -7.72 1.60 -8.82
CA GLY A 92 -8.44 0.36 -9.05
C GLY A 92 -7.71 -0.90 -8.57
N LYS A 93 -8.47 -1.99 -8.46
CA LYS A 93 -8.04 -3.28 -7.89
C LYS A 93 -6.84 -3.89 -8.61
N THR A 94 -6.96 -4.12 -9.91
CA THR A 94 -5.94 -4.81 -10.71
C THR A 94 -4.59 -4.12 -10.65
N LYS A 95 -4.56 -2.79 -10.83
CA LYS A 95 -3.32 -2.00 -10.78
C LYS A 95 -2.72 -1.95 -9.37
N THR A 96 -3.55 -1.84 -8.34
CA THR A 96 -3.09 -1.83 -6.94
C THR A 96 -2.41 -3.15 -6.57
N LEU A 97 -3.07 -4.28 -6.85
CA LEU A 97 -2.53 -5.61 -6.53
C LEU A 97 -1.25 -5.89 -7.31
N ALA A 98 -1.22 -5.57 -8.62
CA ALA A 98 -0.04 -5.75 -9.45
C ALA A 98 1.18 -4.97 -8.90
N ARG A 99 0.98 -3.71 -8.47
CA ARG A 99 2.07 -2.92 -7.86
C ARG A 99 2.53 -3.49 -6.53
N LEU A 100 1.59 -3.96 -5.70
CA LEU A 100 1.91 -4.58 -4.42
C LEU A 100 2.63 -5.93 -4.55
N GLN A 101 2.63 -6.58 -5.71
CA GLN A 101 3.39 -7.81 -5.96
C GLN A 101 4.81 -7.59 -6.51
N LYS A 102 5.14 -6.40 -7.04
CA LYS A 102 6.44 -6.11 -7.69
C LYS A 102 7.57 -5.88 -6.68
N LYS A 103 8.61 -6.71 -6.68
CA LYS A 103 9.78 -6.55 -5.79
C LYS A 103 10.53 -5.25 -6.07
#